data_AF-A0A960N2W4-F1
#
_entry.id   AF-A0A960N2W4-F1
#
_cell.length_a   1.000
_cell.length_b   1.000
_cell.length_c   1.000
_cell.angle_alpha   90.00
_cell.angle_beta   90.00
_cell.angle_gamma   90.00
#
_symmetry.space_group_name_H-M   'P 1'
#
loop_
_entity.id
_entity.type
_entity.pdbx_description
1 polymer ?
#
loop_
_entity_poly.entity_id
_entity_poly.type
_entity_poly.pdbx_seq_one_letter_code
_entity_poly.pdbx_strand_id
1 'polypeptide(L)' 'KVSKPNQDFRFDVPVVGPATIETAAEAGVNAIVVEAGCTLLLGKDEVVRLCGEKGVTVFGK' A
#
# COMPACT_ATOMS: atom_id res chain seq x y z
N LYS A 1 -1.36 -4.56 5.80
CA LYS A 1 -0.89 -3.47 6.70
C LYS A 1 -2.09 -3.04 7.53
N VAL A 2 -1.98 -3.06 8.85
CA VAL A 2 -3.07 -2.70 9.78
C VAL A 2 -2.51 -1.69 10.78
N SER A 3 -3.32 -0.70 11.15
CA SER A 3 -2.94 0.32 12.15
C SER A 3 -2.82 -0.32 13.53
N LYS A 4 -1.83 0.09 14.34
CA LYS A 4 -1.74 -0.37 15.74
C LYS A 4 -2.92 0.20 16.56
N PRO A 5 -3.36 -0.47 17.64
CA PRO A 5 -4.49 -0.02 18.47
C PRO A 5 -4.37 1.40 19.04
N ASN A 6 -3.14 1.93 19.16
CA ASN A 6 -2.83 3.25 19.73
C ASN A 6 -1.96 4.09 18.76
N GLN A 7 -2.14 3.90 17.45
CA GLN A 7 -1.38 4.58 16.40
C GLN A 7 -1.65 6.09 16.47
N ASP A 8 -0.64 6.90 16.78
CA ASP A 8 -0.74 8.36 16.65
C ASP A 8 -0.60 8.72 15.17
N PHE A 9 -1.73 8.96 14.51
CA PHE A 9 -1.81 9.34 13.09
C PHE A 9 -1.10 10.65 12.75
N ARG A 10 -0.67 11.46 13.72
CA ARG A 10 0.16 12.64 13.45
C ARG A 10 1.60 12.27 13.10
N PHE A 11 2.08 11.12 13.56
CA PHE A 11 3.47 10.70 13.42
C PHE A 11 3.64 9.39 12.63
N ASP A 12 2.65 8.51 12.61
CA ASP A 12 2.78 7.17 12.02
C ASP A 12 1.55 6.83 11.14
N VAL A 13 1.38 7.56 10.04
CA VAL A 13 0.38 7.21 9.01
C VAL A 13 0.94 6.05 8.16
N PRO A 14 0.26 4.91 8.07
CA PRO A 14 0.60 3.86 7.11
C PRO A 14 0.62 4.41 5.69
N VAL A 15 1.70 4.18 4.94
CA VAL A 15 1.83 4.65 3.56
C VAL A 15 2.10 3.47 2.62
N VAL A 16 1.44 3.49 1.46
CA VAL A 16 1.74 2.62 0.32
C VAL A 16 2.07 3.50 -0.88
N GLY A 17 3.21 3.26 -1.51
CA GLY A 17 3.64 3.99 -2.70
C GLY A 17 4.27 3.06 -3.75
N PRO A 18 4.80 3.63 -4.84
CA PRO A 18 5.39 2.89 -5.96
C PRO A 18 6.44 1.87 -5.52
N ALA A 19 7.39 2.29 -4.68
CA ALA A 19 8.43 1.43 -4.13
C ALA A 19 7.87 0.21 -3.36
N THR A 20 6.73 0.38 -2.66
CA THR A 20 6.06 -0.72 -1.97
C THR A 20 5.52 -1.76 -2.96
N ILE A 21 5.01 -1.31 -4.11
CA ILE A 21 4.54 -2.20 -5.17
C ILE A 21 5.70 -2.94 -5.83
N GLU A 22 6.81 -2.24 -6.09
CA GLU A 22 8.02 -2.84 -6.66
C GLU A 22 8.58 -3.93 -5.75
N THR A 23 8.78 -3.63 -4.46
CA THR A 23 9.26 -4.61 -3.47
C THR A 23 8.28 -5.77 -3.30
N ALA A 24 6.97 -5.51 -3.31
CA ALA A 24 5.97 -6.57 -3.24
C ALA A 24 6.08 -7.51 -4.45
N ALA A 25 6.21 -6.95 -5.66
CA ALA A 25 6.38 -7.73 -6.88
C ALA A 25 7.67 -8.56 -6.86
N GLU A 26 8.80 -7.97 -6.43
CA GLU A 26 10.08 -8.67 -6.30
C GLU A 26 10.03 -9.80 -5.27
N ALA A 27 9.27 -9.63 -4.19
CA ALA A 27 9.04 -10.64 -3.18
C ALA A 27 8.02 -11.72 -3.60
N GLY A 28 7.43 -11.62 -4.81
CA GLY A 28 6.40 -12.54 -5.30
C GLY A 28 5.04 -12.35 -4.63
N VAL A 29 4.79 -11.19 -4.01
CA VAL A 29 3.53 -10.85 -3.35
C VAL A 29 2.54 -10.30 -4.38
N ASN A 30 1.39 -10.95 -4.47
CA ASN A 30 0.35 -10.65 -5.47
C ASN A 30 -0.72 -9.68 -4.94
N ALA A 31 -0.79 -9.48 -3.63
CA ALA A 31 -1.82 -8.66 -3.01
C ALA A 31 -1.35 -7.94 -1.74
N ILE A 32 -1.74 -6.67 -1.61
CA ILE A 32 -1.51 -5.82 -0.44
C ILE A 32 -2.88 -5.38 0.09
N VAL A 33 -3.22 -5.79 1.30
CA VAL A 33 -4.44 -5.35 1.99
C VAL A 33 -4.10 -4.21 2.95
N VAL A 34 -4.84 -3.12 2.84
CA VAL A 34 -4.73 -1.91 3.67
C VAL A 34 -6.08 -1.59 4.30
N GLU A 35 -6.05 -0.86 5.41
CA GLU A 35 -7.26 -0.35 6.05
C GLU A 35 -7.66 0.98 5.38
N ALA A 36 -8.88 1.03 4.86
CA ALA A 36 -9.43 2.19 4.17
C ALA A 36 -9.56 3.38 5.14
N GLY A 37 -9.19 4.58 4.69
CA GLY A 37 -9.20 5.79 5.52
C GLY A 37 -8.04 5.89 6.52
N CYS A 38 -7.31 4.79 6.78
CA CYS A 38 -6.17 4.75 7.68
C CYS A 38 -4.82 4.60 6.96
N THR A 39 -4.80 4.52 5.62
CA THR A 39 -3.57 4.36 4.83
C THR A 39 -3.50 5.40 3.72
N LEU A 40 -2.38 6.12 3.64
CA LEU A 40 -2.10 7.07 2.57
C LEU A 40 -1.53 6.35 1.35
N LEU A 41 -2.12 6.59 0.18
CA LEU A 41 -1.57 6.13 -1.10
C LEU A 41 -0.75 7.26 -1.73
N LEU A 42 0.57 7.10 -1.80
CA LEU A 42 1.46 8.06 -2.48
C LEU A 42 1.51 7.77 -3.97
N GLY A 43 1.38 8.81 -4.80
CA GLY A 43 1.51 8.67 -6.25
C GLY A 43 0.49 7.68 -6.82
N LYS A 44 -0.80 7.89 -6.54
CA LYS A 44 -1.88 6.93 -6.88
C LYS A 44 -1.82 6.44 -8.33
N ASP A 45 -1.60 7.32 -9.30
CA ASP A 45 -1.57 6.94 -10.71
C ASP A 45 -0.40 6.01 -11.03
N GLU A 46 0.76 6.26 -10.43
CA GLU A 46 1.94 5.42 -10.57
C GLU A 46 1.76 4.06 -9.88
N VAL A 47 1.16 4.06 -8.69
CA VAL A 47 0.78 2.81 -7.98
C VAL A 47 -0.17 1.98 -8.84
N VAL A 48 -1.21 2.58 -9.42
CA VAL A 48 -2.16 1.88 -10.29
C VAL A 48 -1.46 1.31 -11.52
N ARG A 49 -0.58 2.09 -12.15
CA ARG A 49 0.22 1.64 -13.31
C ARG A 49 1.09 0.44 -12.93
N LEU A 50 1.86 0.54 -11.85
CA LEU A 50 2.75 -0.53 -11.39
C LEU A 50 1.98 -1.78 -10.96
N CYS A 51 0.84 -1.63 -10.31
CA CYS A 51 -0.05 -2.75 -9.98
C CYS A 51 -0.46 -3.52 -11.23
N GLY A 52 -0.84 -2.81 -12.31
CA GLY A 52 -1.17 -3.42 -13.59
C GLY A 52 0.02 -4.10 -14.28
N GLU A 53 1.19 -3.46 -14.29
CA GLU A 53 2.41 -3.98 -14.92
C GLU A 53 2.99 -5.20 -14.19
N LYS A 54 2.91 -5.21 -12.85
CA LYS A 54 3.57 -6.19 -11.99
C LYS A 54 2.62 -7.29 -11.48
N GLY A 55 1.32 -7.17 -11.73
CA GLY A 55 0.31 -8.12 -11.26
C GLY A 55 0.07 -8.08 -9.74
N VAL A 56 0.26 -6.91 -9.12
CA VAL A 56 0.04 -6.69 -7.68
C VAL A 56 -1.32 -6.01 -7.48
N THR A 57 -2.14 -6.51 -6.57
CA THR A 57 -3.45 -5.93 -6.23
C THR A 57 -3.38 -5.18 -4.91
N VAL A 58 -3.87 -3.94 -4.86
CA VAL A 58 -4.05 -3.21 -3.60
C VAL A 58 -5.54 -3.20 -3.25
N PHE A 59 -5.90 -3.68 -2.07
CA PHE A 59 -7.27 -3.75 -1.58
C PHE A 59 -7.43 -2.99 -0.26
N GLY A 60 -8.46 -2.12 -0.18
CA GLY A 60 -8.85 -1.42 1.04
C GLY A 60 -10.00 -2.13 1.74
N LYS A 61 -9.84 -2.48 3.02
CA LYS A 61 -10.89 -2.98 3.90
C LYS A 61 -11.49 -1.87 4.75
#